data_AF-A0A8H5IHS9-F1
#
_entry.id   AF-A0A8H5IHS9-F1
#
_cell.length_a   1.000
_cell.length_b   1.000
_cell.length_c   1.000
_cell.angle_alpha   90.00
_cell.angle_beta   90.00
_cell.angle_gamma   90.00
#
_symmetry.space_group_name_H-M   'P 1'
#
loop_
_entity.id
_entity.type
_entity.pdbx_description
1 polymer ?
#
loop_
_entity_poly.entity_id
_entity_poly.type
_entity_poly.pdbx_seq_one_letter_code
_entity_poly.pdbx_strand_id
1 'polypeptide(L)'
;MSPRAVAHFTPPIQNAAQSVFPAFDQLADGNLAINVYQYMFKLAAQIIWWVVLDQDLKHFESPKTPPSLPIRLFGQYLSLMKKASLQPQWMKYLPFGNAVKLKSVRQQVLQVTERAMNASIEKDGASLFLSDPEAINSATCVADFLYHAADKTGNGCRKTWCWPTSW
;
A
#
# COMPACT_ATOMS: atom_id res chain seq x y z
N MET A 1 4.79 14.79 -4.11
CA MET A 1 5.61 14.68 -2.89
C MET A 1 6.43 15.95 -2.74
N SER A 2 5.91 16.94 -2.03
CA SER A 2 6.69 18.15 -1.70
C SER A 2 7.66 17.83 -0.55
N PRO A 3 8.77 18.59 -0.39
CA PRO A 3 9.68 18.40 0.75
C PRO A 3 8.98 18.49 2.11
N ARG A 4 7.92 19.31 2.22
CA ARG A 4 7.07 19.42 3.41
C ARG A 4 6.28 18.14 3.69
N ALA A 5 5.72 17.51 2.66
CA ALA A 5 5.07 16.20 2.80
C ALA A 5 6.05 15.14 3.29
N VAL A 6 7.29 15.17 2.78
CA VAL A 6 8.34 14.24 3.25
C VAL A 6 8.62 14.44 4.73
N ALA A 7 8.74 15.69 5.19
CA ALA A 7 8.94 15.99 6.61
C ALA A 7 7.76 15.48 7.47
N HIS A 8 6.51 15.66 7.01
CA HIS A 8 5.31 15.19 7.71
C HIS A 8 5.25 13.66 7.84
N PHE A 9 5.63 12.92 6.79
CA PHE A 9 5.62 11.46 6.82
C PHE A 9 6.93 10.83 7.33
N THR A 10 7.96 11.61 7.66
CA THR A 10 9.22 11.07 8.19
C THR A 10 9.07 10.36 9.54
N PRO A 11 8.36 10.94 10.55
CA PRO A 11 8.16 10.27 11.83
C PRO A 11 7.52 8.87 11.75
N PRO A 12 6.40 8.64 11.02
CA PRO A 12 5.84 7.29 10.91
C PRO A 12 6.77 6.33 10.16
N ILE A 13 7.53 6.78 9.16
CA ILE A 13 8.55 5.95 8.49
C ILE A 13 9.64 5.51 9.47
N GLN A 14 10.10 6.42 10.33
CA GLN A 14 11.10 6.12 11.35
C GLN A 14 10.58 5.12 12.38
N ASN A 15 9.34 5.29 12.85
CA ASN A 15 8.71 4.36 13.78
C ASN A 15 8.55 2.96 13.15
N ALA A 16 8.17 2.90 11.87
CA ALA A 16 8.09 1.65 11.12
C ALA A 16 9.45 0.95 11.05
N ALA A 17 10.53 1.69 10.76
CA ALA A 17 11.87 1.15 10.74
C ALA A 17 12.31 0.63 12.12
N GLN A 18 11.98 1.37 13.19
CA GLN A 18 12.29 0.96 14.56
C GLN A 18 11.51 -0.29 15.01
N SER A 19 10.27 -0.47 14.54
CA SER A 19 9.44 -1.63 14.86
C SER A 19 10.04 -2.97 14.42
N VAL A 20 11.03 -2.95 13.53
CA VAL A 20 11.66 -4.15 12.99
C VAL A 20 12.82 -4.64 13.90
N PHE A 21 13.43 -3.76 14.69
CA PHE A 21 14.56 -4.12 15.55
C PHE A 21 14.26 -5.28 16.52
N PRO A 22 13.12 -5.30 17.24
CA PRO A 22 12.81 -6.42 18.13
C PRO A 22 12.74 -7.77 17.41
N ALA A 23 12.26 -7.81 16.17
CA ALA A 23 12.21 -9.04 15.38
C ALA A 23 13.62 -9.49 14.96
N PHE A 24 14.51 -8.55 14.63
CA PHE A 24 15.90 -8.88 14.31
C PHE A 24 16.71 -9.28 15.55
N ASP A 25 16.46 -8.68 16.71
CA ASP A 25 17.11 -9.05 17.97
C ASP A 25 16.76 -10.50 18.34
N GLN A 26 15.49 -10.90 18.25
CA GLN A 26 15.07 -12.29 18.47
C GLN A 26 15.71 -13.28 17.47
N LEU A 27 15.95 -12.85 16.24
CA LEU A 27 16.62 -13.68 15.22
C LEU A 27 18.11 -13.82 15.49
N ALA A 28 18.75 -12.75 16.00
CA ALA A 28 20.13 -12.74 16.42
C ALA A 28 20.35 -13.65 17.63
N ASP A 29 19.49 -13.55 18.65
CA ASP A 29 19.52 -14.41 19.84
C ASP A 29 19.36 -15.90 19.50
N GLY A 30 18.54 -16.20 18.48
CA GLY A 30 18.33 -17.56 17.98
C GLY A 30 19.44 -18.09 17.07
N ASN A 31 20.46 -17.28 16.73
CA ASN A 31 21.50 -17.60 15.76
C ASN A 31 20.94 -18.18 14.44
N LEU A 32 19.83 -17.61 13.96
CA LEU A 32 19.10 -18.13 12.80
C LEU A 32 19.55 -17.45 11.49
N ALA A 33 19.75 -18.25 10.45
CA ALA A 33 19.95 -17.74 9.09
C ALA A 33 18.61 -17.26 8.50
N ILE A 34 18.60 -16.05 7.93
CA ILE A 34 17.39 -15.45 7.37
C ILE A 34 17.55 -15.08 5.90
N ASN A 35 16.44 -15.18 5.16
CA ASN A 35 16.36 -14.67 3.79
C ASN A 35 16.04 -13.17 3.80
N VAL A 36 17.06 -12.33 3.62
CA VAL A 36 16.96 -10.87 3.61
C VAL A 36 15.86 -10.35 2.68
N TYR A 37 15.67 -10.96 1.51
CA TYR A 37 14.66 -10.52 0.55
C TYR A 37 13.25 -10.55 1.13
N GLN A 38 12.90 -11.60 1.89
CA GLN A 38 11.56 -11.73 2.47
C GLN A 38 11.32 -10.69 3.56
N TYR A 39 12.34 -10.40 4.38
CA TYR A 39 12.25 -9.40 5.45
C TYR A 39 12.21 -7.98 4.90
N MET A 40 13.02 -7.65 3.89
CA MET A 40 12.98 -6.35 3.22
C MET A 40 11.65 -6.10 2.53
N PHE A 41 11.06 -7.13 1.91
CA PHE A 41 9.74 -7.01 1.30
C PHE A 41 8.63 -6.76 2.32
N LYS A 42 8.67 -7.44 3.48
CA LYS A 42 7.75 -7.17 4.60
C LYS A 42 7.92 -5.75 5.13
N LEU A 43 9.16 -5.31 5.34
CA LEU A 43 9.49 -3.99 5.86
C LEU A 43 8.99 -2.88 4.95
N ALA A 44 9.33 -2.96 3.65
CA ALA A 44 8.89 -1.98 2.68
C ALA A 44 7.36 -1.90 2.61
N ALA A 45 6.69 -3.05 2.64
CA ALA A 45 5.24 -3.07 2.58
C ALA A 45 4.59 -2.50 3.84
N GLN A 46 5.14 -2.73 5.04
CA GLN A 46 4.65 -2.10 6.27
C GLN A 46 4.83 -0.58 6.24
N ILE A 47 6.00 -0.08 5.80
CA ILE A 47 6.24 1.37 5.65
C ILE A 47 5.21 1.99 4.69
N ILE A 48 5.02 1.37 3.52
CA ILE A 48 4.06 1.88 2.52
C ILE A 48 2.65 1.89 3.10
N TRP A 49 2.24 0.81 3.77
CA TRP A 49 0.90 0.72 4.34
C TRP A 49 0.67 1.76 5.43
N TRP A 50 1.67 2.01 6.27
CA TRP A 50 1.60 3.04 7.30
C TRP A 50 1.53 4.45 6.70
N VAL A 51 2.41 4.80 5.75
CA VAL A 51 2.40 6.14 5.14
C VAL A 51 1.11 6.38 4.34
N VAL A 52 0.64 5.36 3.62
CA VAL A 52 -0.49 5.53 2.70
C VAL A 52 -1.84 5.44 3.42
N LEU A 53 -1.96 4.56 4.41
CA LEU A 53 -3.25 4.21 5.04
C LEU A 53 -3.28 4.45 6.56
N ASP A 54 -2.18 4.90 7.16
CA ASP A 54 -2.03 5.02 8.62
C ASP A 54 -2.43 3.75 9.40
N GLN A 55 -2.15 2.59 8.82
CA GLN A 55 -2.45 1.29 9.40
C GLN A 55 -1.17 0.50 9.61
N ASP A 56 -0.94 0.07 10.86
CA ASP A 56 0.11 -0.87 11.18
C ASP A 56 -0.33 -2.30 10.85
N LEU A 57 0.41 -2.94 9.94
CA LEU A 57 0.18 -4.33 9.54
C LEU A 57 0.79 -5.35 10.51
N LYS A 58 1.56 -4.89 11.51
CA LYS A 58 2.11 -5.72 12.60
C LYS A 58 2.94 -6.91 12.11
N HIS A 59 3.66 -6.77 10.99
CA HIS A 59 4.42 -7.87 10.38
C HIS A 59 5.64 -8.31 11.17
N PHE A 60 6.09 -7.49 12.13
CA PHE A 60 7.27 -7.74 12.95
C PHE A 60 6.96 -7.98 14.43
N GLU A 61 5.70 -8.26 14.81
CA GLU A 61 5.39 -8.69 16.19
C GLU A 61 6.07 -10.03 16.55
N SER A 62 6.27 -10.90 15.55
CA SER A 62 7.06 -12.13 15.68
C SER A 62 7.86 -12.38 14.40
N PRO A 63 9.09 -12.94 14.50
CA PRO A 63 9.89 -13.31 13.33
C PRO A 63 9.14 -14.23 12.35
N LYS A 64 8.22 -15.05 12.86
CA LYS A 64 7.45 -16.01 12.07
C LYS A 64 6.08 -15.50 11.61
N THR A 65 5.69 -14.26 11.92
CA THR A 65 4.39 -13.72 11.52
C THR A 65 4.25 -13.77 9.98
N PRO A 66 3.20 -14.42 9.44
CA PRO A 66 2.99 -14.47 8.00
C PRO A 66 2.69 -13.07 7.46
N PRO A 67 3.14 -12.73 6.23
CA PRO A 67 2.77 -11.46 5.61
C PRO A 67 1.24 -11.35 5.49
N SER A 68 0.72 -10.15 5.68
CA SER A 68 -0.72 -9.90 5.56
C SER A 68 -1.25 -10.28 4.18
N LEU A 69 -2.54 -10.60 4.12
CA LEU A 69 -3.24 -10.98 2.90
C LEU A 69 -2.95 -10.04 1.70
N PRO A 70 -3.03 -8.69 1.82
CA PRO A 70 -2.72 -7.80 0.70
C PRO A 70 -1.30 -7.96 0.15
N ILE A 71 -0.29 -8.16 1.01
CA ILE A 71 1.10 -8.38 0.58
C ILE A 71 1.25 -9.72 -0.14
N ARG A 72 0.62 -10.77 0.37
CA ARG A 72 0.67 -12.10 -0.26
C ARG A 72 0.04 -12.06 -1.66
N LEU A 73 -1.11 -11.40 -1.79
CA LEU A 73 -1.78 -11.20 -3.08
C LEU A 73 -0.93 -10.34 -4.02
N PHE A 74 -0.27 -9.30 -3.51
CA PHE A 74 0.63 -8.46 -4.29
C PHE A 74 1.86 -9.22 -4.80
N GLY A 75 2.49 -10.05 -3.96
CA GLY A 75 3.57 -10.93 -4.38
C GLY A 75 3.13 -11.94 -5.45
N GLN A 76 1.92 -12.49 -5.32
CA GLN A 76 1.33 -13.35 -6.34
C GLN A 76 1.09 -12.59 -7.65
N TYR A 77 0.59 -11.35 -7.57
CA TYR A 77 0.38 -10.46 -8.70
C TYR A 77 1.69 -10.19 -9.45
N LEU A 78 2.77 -9.83 -8.76
CA LEU A 78 4.09 -9.58 -9.37
C LEU A 78 4.66 -10.83 -10.06
N SER A 79 4.56 -11.99 -9.42
CA SER A 79 4.97 -13.28 -10.00
C SER A 79 4.18 -13.60 -11.28
N LEU A 80 2.86 -13.40 -11.26
CA LEU A 80 2.01 -13.62 -12.43
C LEU A 80 2.28 -12.60 -13.53
N MET A 81 2.55 -11.34 -13.18
CA MET A 81 2.87 -10.28 -14.13
C MET A 81 4.17 -10.59 -14.87
N LYS A 82 5.21 -11.04 -14.15
CA LYS A 82 6.48 -11.50 -14.75
C LYS A 82 6.24 -12.65 -15.71
N LYS A 83 5.45 -13.66 -15.31
CA LYS A 83 5.11 -14.80 -16.18
C LYS A 83 4.33 -14.38 -17.42
N ALA A 84 3.35 -13.50 -17.27
CA ALA A 84 2.53 -12.99 -18.37
C ALA A 84 3.36 -12.14 -19.36
N SER A 85 4.36 -11.38 -18.87
CA SER A 85 5.25 -10.60 -19.72
C SER A 85 6.14 -11.44 -20.64
N LEU A 86 6.41 -12.69 -20.26
CA LEU A 86 7.20 -13.64 -21.05
C LEU A 86 6.32 -14.45 -22.01
N GLN A 87 4.99 -14.29 -21.95
CA GLN A 87 4.06 -15.02 -22.81
C GLN A 87 3.72 -14.21 -24.08
N PRO A 88 3.53 -14.89 -25.22
CA PRO A 88 3.04 -14.26 -26.43
C PRO A 88 1.73 -13.49 -26.20
N GLN A 89 1.62 -12.30 -26.78
CA GLN A 89 0.49 -11.40 -26.53
C GLN A 89 -0.89 -12.02 -26.83
N TRP A 90 -0.97 -13.00 -27.72
CA TRP A 90 -2.23 -13.66 -28.05
C TRP A 90 -2.79 -14.51 -26.88
N MET A 91 -1.93 -14.98 -25.96
CA MET A 91 -2.37 -15.74 -24.77
C MET A 91 -3.24 -14.91 -23.82
N LYS A 92 -3.21 -13.57 -23.92
CA LYS A 92 -4.05 -12.69 -23.07
C LYS A 92 -5.54 -12.76 -23.40
N TYR A 93 -5.90 -13.26 -24.58
CA TYR A 93 -7.28 -13.39 -25.04
C TYR A 93 -7.91 -14.75 -24.68
N LEU A 94 -7.13 -15.69 -24.16
CA LEU A 94 -7.64 -16.99 -23.76
C LEU A 94 -8.43 -16.87 -22.44
N PRO A 95 -9.56 -17.59 -22.29
CA PRO A 95 -10.36 -17.58 -21.07
C PRO A 95 -9.74 -18.41 -19.93
N PHE A 96 -8.51 -18.91 -20.09
CA PHE A 96 -7.78 -19.69 -19.10
C PHE A 96 -6.30 -19.30 -19.06
N GLY A 97 -5.61 -19.72 -18.00
CA GLY A 97 -4.18 -19.51 -17.82
C GLY A 97 -3.80 -18.26 -17.02
N ASN A 98 -2.53 -17.88 -17.11
CA ASN A 98 -1.95 -16.85 -16.24
C ASN A 98 -2.59 -15.47 -16.43
N ALA A 99 -3.05 -15.13 -17.64
CA ALA A 99 -3.66 -13.84 -17.92
C ALA A 99 -5.00 -13.64 -17.17
N VAL A 100 -5.86 -14.66 -17.13
CA VAL A 100 -7.12 -14.60 -16.37
C VAL A 100 -6.86 -14.58 -14.87
N LYS A 101 -5.92 -15.41 -14.40
CA LYS A 101 -5.51 -15.41 -12.99
C LYS A 101 -4.94 -14.06 -12.57
N LEU A 102 -4.15 -13.41 -13.44
CA LEU A 102 -3.61 -12.08 -13.21
C LEU A 102 -4.72 -11.03 -13.04
N LYS A 103 -5.77 -11.07 -13.89
CA LYS A 103 -6.94 -10.18 -13.75
C LYS A 103 -7.66 -10.38 -12.42
N SER A 104 -7.92 -11.64 -12.04
CA SER A 104 -8.59 -11.96 -10.78
C SER A 104 -7.77 -11.53 -9.55
N VAL A 105 -6.46 -11.83 -9.52
CA VAL A 105 -5.59 -11.44 -8.41
C VAL A 105 -5.46 -9.92 -8.34
N ARG A 106 -5.36 -9.23 -9.48
CA ARG A 106 -5.38 -7.75 -9.53
C ARG A 106 -6.65 -7.19 -8.89
N GLN A 107 -7.81 -7.72 -9.25
CA GLN A 107 -9.09 -7.27 -8.71
C GLN A 107 -9.17 -7.52 -7.20
N GLN A 108 -8.70 -8.67 -6.71
CA GLN A 108 -8.64 -8.98 -5.28
C GLN A 108 -7.71 -8.02 -4.52
N VAL A 109 -6.53 -7.72 -5.06
CA VAL A 109 -5.61 -6.73 -4.48
C VAL A 109 -6.31 -5.37 -4.37
N LEU A 110 -6.93 -4.91 -5.45
CA LEU A 110 -7.64 -3.62 -5.47
C LEU A 110 -8.77 -3.58 -4.44
N GLN A 111 -9.60 -4.63 -4.36
CA GLN A 111 -10.70 -4.70 -3.38
C GLN A 111 -10.21 -4.68 -1.93
N VAL A 112 -9.12 -5.40 -1.62
CA VAL A 112 -8.55 -5.41 -0.26
C VAL A 112 -7.98 -4.04 0.09
N THR A 113 -7.24 -3.41 -0.83
CA THR A 113 -6.69 -2.07 -0.63
C THR A 113 -7.80 -1.02 -0.50
N GLU A 114 -8.86 -1.11 -1.30
CA GLU A 114 -10.02 -0.21 -1.23
C GLU A 114 -10.74 -0.32 0.12
N ARG A 115 -10.91 -1.55 0.66
CA ARG A 115 -11.47 -1.74 2.00
C ARG A 115 -10.59 -1.12 3.09
N ALA A 116 -9.28 -1.34 3.00
CA ALA A 116 -8.33 -0.76 3.96
C ALA A 116 -8.33 0.78 3.90
N MET A 117 -8.39 1.34 2.69
CA MET A 117 -8.52 2.77 2.43
C MET A 117 -9.82 3.35 2.99
N ASN A 118 -10.96 2.73 2.71
CA ASN A 118 -12.25 3.16 3.25
C ASN A 118 -12.33 3.11 4.79
N ALA A 119 -11.53 2.26 5.43
CA ALA A 119 -11.42 2.19 6.89
C ALA A 119 -10.49 3.25 7.48
N SER A 120 -9.63 3.88 6.67
CA SER A 120 -8.61 4.85 7.10
C SER A 120 -9.01 6.31 6.85
N ILE A 121 -9.99 6.53 5.98
CA ILE A 121 -10.44 7.87 5.56
C ILE A 121 -11.56 8.35 6.49
N GLU A 122 -11.46 9.61 6.93
CA GLU A 122 -12.52 10.29 7.65
C GLU A 122 -13.52 10.93 6.68
N LYS A 123 -14.71 10.32 6.51
CA LYS A 123 -15.66 10.76 5.46
C LYS A 123 -16.20 12.18 5.65
N ASP A 124 -16.21 12.67 6.88
CA ASP A 124 -16.79 13.96 7.27
C ASP A 124 -15.75 15.11 7.30
N GLY A 125 -14.50 14.83 6.93
CA GLY A 125 -13.43 15.83 6.89
C GLY A 125 -13.66 16.95 5.85
N ALA A 126 -13.15 18.14 6.17
CA ALA A 126 -13.17 19.32 5.31
C ALA A 126 -12.41 19.06 3.99
N SER A 127 -12.78 19.77 2.92
CA SER A 127 -12.05 19.68 1.65
C SER A 127 -10.70 20.38 1.75
N LEU A 128 -9.65 19.67 1.36
CA LEU A 128 -8.26 20.12 1.36
C LEU A 128 -7.93 20.68 -0.03
N PHE A 129 -7.87 22.01 -0.14
CA PHE A 129 -7.53 22.63 -1.41
C PHE A 129 -6.06 22.40 -1.75
N LEU A 130 -5.79 21.85 -2.94
CA LEU A 130 -4.42 21.60 -3.41
C LEU A 130 -3.58 22.88 -3.56
N SER A 131 -4.22 24.04 -3.57
CA SER A 131 -3.55 25.34 -3.64
C SER A 131 -3.01 25.80 -2.28
N ASP A 132 -3.45 25.19 -1.18
CA ASP A 132 -2.99 25.50 0.17
C ASP A 132 -1.75 24.64 0.52
N PRO A 133 -0.58 25.24 0.76
CA PRO A 133 0.63 24.52 1.17
C PRO A 133 0.51 23.80 2.53
N GLU A 134 -0.43 24.22 3.37
CA GLU A 134 -0.65 23.66 4.72
C GLU A 134 -1.66 22.50 4.72
N ALA A 135 -2.38 22.27 3.61
CA ALA A 135 -3.37 21.20 3.48
C ALA A 135 -2.80 19.79 3.70
N ILE A 136 -1.48 19.61 3.54
CA ILE A 136 -0.81 18.33 3.81
C ILE A 136 -0.70 18.06 5.31
N ASN A 137 -0.55 19.10 6.14
CA ASN A 137 -0.35 18.95 7.59
C ASN A 137 -1.64 18.51 8.29
N SER A 138 -2.80 18.83 7.71
CA SER A 138 -4.11 18.42 8.21
C SER A 138 -4.51 16.98 7.84
N ALA A 139 -3.75 16.33 6.95
CA ALA A 139 -4.05 14.96 6.54
C ALA A 139 -3.30 13.94 7.42
N THR A 140 -4.03 12.94 7.89
CA THR A 140 -3.47 11.85 8.72
C THR A 140 -2.65 10.88 7.87
N CYS A 141 -3.10 10.61 6.63
CA CYS A 141 -2.40 9.72 5.69
C CYS A 141 -2.51 10.21 4.25
N VAL A 142 -1.72 9.63 3.34
CA VAL A 142 -1.77 10.00 1.92
C VAL A 142 -3.14 9.69 1.30
N ALA A 143 -3.78 8.59 1.68
CA ALA A 143 -5.11 8.25 1.18
C ALA A 143 -6.18 9.27 1.63
N ASP A 144 -6.09 9.73 2.86
CA ASP A 144 -6.95 10.76 3.44
C ASP A 144 -6.75 12.10 2.73
N PHE A 145 -5.49 12.51 2.54
CA PHE A 145 -5.15 13.69 1.73
C PHE A 145 -5.77 13.63 0.33
N LEU A 146 -5.62 12.49 -0.37
CA LEU A 146 -6.15 12.30 -1.72
C LEU A 146 -7.69 12.28 -1.74
N TYR A 147 -8.34 11.81 -0.68
CA TYR A 147 -9.80 11.81 -0.58
C TYR A 147 -10.37 13.21 -0.39
N HIS A 148 -9.73 14.01 0.46
CA HIS A 148 -10.14 15.38 0.73
C HIS A 148 -9.62 16.40 -0.29
N ALA A 149 -8.64 16.02 -1.11
CA ALA A 149 -8.08 16.87 -2.15
C ALA A 149 -9.17 17.43 -3.08
N ALA A 150 -9.23 18.76 -3.14
CA ALA A 150 -10.09 19.52 -4.03
C ALA A 150 -9.27 20.45 -4.92
N ASP A 151 -9.72 20.59 -6.16
CA ASP A 151 -9.19 21.59 -7.08
C ASP A 151 -9.66 23.02 -6.72
N LYS A 152 -9.21 24.02 -7.48
CA LYS A 152 -9.59 25.43 -7.29
C LYS A 152 -11.09 25.70 -7.50
N THR A 153 -11.80 24.78 -8.17
CA THR A 153 -13.24 24.85 -8.43
C THR A 153 -14.07 24.09 -7.40
N GLY A 154 -13.43 23.47 -6.39
CA GLY A 154 -14.09 22.67 -5.37
C GLY A 154 -14.43 21.25 -5.82
N ASN A 155 -14.03 20.83 -7.03
CA ASN A 155 -14.17 19.45 -7.48
C ASN A 155 -13.06 18.62 -6.85
N GLY A 156 -13.45 17.58 -6.11
CA GLY A 156 -12.50 16.69 -5.43
C GLY A 156 -12.50 15.28 -6.00
N CYS A 157 -11.53 14.49 -5.54
CA CYS A 157 -11.39 13.08 -5.89
C CYS A 157 -12.39 12.15 -5.16
N ARG A 158 -13.52 12.68 -4.68
CA ARG A 158 -14.55 11.91 -3.95
C ARG A 158 -15.25 10.93 -4.90
N LYS A 159 -14.76 9.69 -4.91
CA LYS A 159 -15.30 8.43 -5.49
C LYS A 159 -15.48 8.32 -7.01
N THR A 160 -15.80 9.37 -7.76
CA THR A 160 -16.14 9.22 -9.19
C THR A 160 -14.96 9.33 -10.17
N TRP A 161 -13.84 9.95 -9.76
CA TRP A 161 -12.71 10.22 -10.67
C TRP A 161 -11.45 9.38 -10.45
N CYS A 162 -11.17 8.91 -9.24
CA CYS A 162 -9.93 8.17 -8.97
C CYS A 162 -9.98 6.69 -9.36
N TRP A 163 -11.17 6.08 -9.41
CA TRP A 163 -11.32 4.66 -9.70
C TRP A 163 -12.51 4.48 -10.63
N PRO A 164 -12.31 4.35 -11.95
CA PRO A 164 -13.38 3.96 -12.84
C PRO A 164 -13.91 2.61 -12.35
N THR A 165 -15.14 2.58 -11.86
CA THR A 165 -15.88 1.36 -11.50
C THR A 165 -16.19 0.47 -12.72
N SER A 166 -15.69 0.85 -13.89
CA SER A 166 -15.76 0.09 -15.14
C SER A 166 -14.35 -0.24 -15.64
N TRP A 167 -13.88 -1.46 -15.37
CA TRP A 167 -12.78 -2.12 -16.09
C TRP A 167 -13.14 -3.56 -16.38
#